data_AF-A0A9N8QAA1-F1
#
_entry.id   AF-A0A9N8QAA1-F1
#
_cell.length_a   1.000
_cell.length_b   1.000
_cell.length_c   1.000
_cell.angle_alpha   90.00
_cell.angle_beta   90.00
_cell.angle_gamma   90.00
#
_symmetry.space_group_name_H-M   'P 1'
#
loop_
_entity.id
_entity.type
_entity.pdbx_description
1 polymer ?
#
loop_
_entity_poly.entity_id
_entity_poly.type
_entity_poly.pdbx_seq_one_letter_code
_entity_poly.pdbx_strand_id
1 'polypeptide(L)'
;MAPSASPPRLQLTEAEANITQVIRHTCEWITTHKPQTITIRSQTAGEQPVQVEVVNEHTYSQIQNIGNGRVEARIAGGWVRDKLLNKDSDDLDVSLSSTTGFTFAHFLAAYLASPQFAQSDLAARIPSPTTSSIAKIAANPEQSKNLETATANVFGLSLDFVNLRKEVYEGDTRIPIMSFGTAKEDAERRDITINSLFYNVHTEQVEDLTGM
;
A
#
# COMPACT_ATOMS: atom_id res chain seq x y z
N MET A 1 33.70 -0.95 16.15
CA MET A 1 32.31 -0.92 15.64
C MET A 1 31.49 -0.11 16.62
N ALA A 2 30.96 1.04 16.21
CA ALA A 2 29.97 1.73 17.03
C ALA A 2 28.74 0.82 17.19
N PRO A 3 28.06 0.80 18.34
CA PRO A 3 26.80 0.10 18.47
C PRO A 3 25.85 0.68 17.42
N SER A 4 25.32 -0.19 16.56
CA SER A 4 24.23 0.16 15.65
C SER A 4 23.10 0.74 16.50
N ALA A 5 22.89 2.06 16.41
CA ALA A 5 21.77 2.70 17.09
C ALA A 5 20.51 2.02 16.56
N SER A 6 19.65 1.54 17.46
CA SER A 6 18.37 0.97 17.06
C SER A 6 17.63 2.00 16.19
N PRO A 7 17.07 1.60 15.03
CA PRO A 7 16.40 2.54 14.15
C PRO A 7 15.30 3.29 14.93
N PRO A 8 15.09 4.59 14.64
CA PRO A 8 14.10 5.39 15.35
C PRO A 8 12.71 4.76 15.20
N ARG A 9 12.04 4.52 16.33
CA ARG A 9 10.65 4.05 16.33
C ARG A 9 9.73 5.25 16.17
N LEU A 10 8.88 5.23 15.14
CA LEU A 10 7.91 6.30 14.93
C LEU A 10 6.83 6.26 16.01
N GLN A 11 6.41 7.43 16.48
CA GLN A 11 5.22 7.56 17.31
C GLN A 11 4.01 7.67 16.39
N LEU A 12 3.14 6.67 16.45
CA LEU A 12 1.92 6.62 15.66
C LEU A 12 0.74 7.08 16.51
N THR A 13 -0.16 7.85 15.90
CA THR A 13 -1.51 8.03 16.44
C THR A 13 -2.25 6.69 16.42
N GLU A 14 -3.36 6.60 17.16
CA GLU A 14 -4.18 5.39 17.17
C GLU A 14 -4.70 5.03 15.76
N ALA A 15 -5.12 6.03 14.98
CA ALA A 15 -5.59 5.83 13.61
C ALA A 15 -4.47 5.26 12.70
N GLU A 16 -3.25 5.78 12.82
CA GLU A 16 -2.08 5.31 12.06
C GLU A 16 -1.64 3.90 12.48
N ALA A 17 -1.65 3.61 13.78
CA ALA A 17 -1.37 2.28 14.30
C ALA A 17 -2.42 1.25 13.84
N ASN A 18 -3.69 1.65 13.76
CA ASN A 18 -4.74 0.79 13.24
C ASN A 18 -4.60 0.57 11.73
N ILE A 19 -4.34 1.61 10.94
CA ILE A 19 -4.26 1.44 9.48
C ILE A 19 -3.02 0.65 9.04
N THR A 20 -1.88 0.85 9.69
CA THR A 20 -0.66 0.05 9.43
C THR A 20 -0.89 -1.44 9.68
N GLN A 21 -1.62 -1.79 10.76
CA GLN A 21 -2.02 -3.16 11.03
C GLN A 21 -3.01 -3.71 10.00
N VAL A 22 -4.00 -2.92 9.58
CA VAL A 22 -4.96 -3.33 8.54
C VAL A 22 -4.24 -3.60 7.20
N ILE A 23 -3.30 -2.75 6.81
CA ILE A 23 -2.49 -2.94 5.59
C ILE A 23 -1.68 -4.23 5.71
N ARG A 24 -0.98 -4.44 6.84
CA ARG A 24 -0.20 -5.66 7.10
C ARG A 24 -1.08 -6.91 7.03
N HIS A 25 -2.21 -6.92 7.71
CA HIS A 25 -3.12 -8.08 7.70
C HIS A 25 -3.73 -8.32 6.32
N THR A 26 -3.96 -7.27 5.54
CA THR A 26 -4.38 -7.42 4.13
C THR A 26 -3.32 -8.15 3.32
N CYS A 27 -2.04 -7.76 3.43
CA CYS A 27 -0.92 -8.46 2.78
C CYS A 27 -0.86 -9.95 3.16
N GLU A 28 -0.98 -10.25 4.46
CA GLU A 28 -0.98 -11.62 4.99
C GLU A 28 -2.18 -12.42 4.48
N TRP A 29 -3.36 -11.79 4.47
CA TRP A 29 -4.61 -12.41 4.02
C TRP A 29 -4.56 -12.76 2.52
N ILE A 30 -4.06 -11.85 1.66
CA ILE A 30 -3.83 -12.13 0.24
C ILE A 30 -2.93 -13.36 0.06
N THR A 31 -1.81 -13.36 0.77
CA THR A 31 -0.77 -14.40 0.68
C THR A 31 -1.30 -15.77 1.11
N THR A 32 -2.13 -15.80 2.16
CA THR A 32 -2.62 -17.04 2.77
C THR A 32 -3.90 -17.59 2.14
N HIS A 33 -4.85 -16.72 1.77
CA HIS A 33 -6.18 -17.15 1.33
C HIS A 33 -6.34 -17.16 -0.18
N LYS A 34 -5.49 -16.42 -0.92
CA LYS A 34 -5.56 -16.30 -2.39
C LYS A 34 -7.01 -16.11 -2.90
N PRO A 35 -7.74 -15.09 -2.42
CA PRO A 35 -9.13 -14.85 -2.80
C PRO A 35 -9.27 -14.68 -4.33
N GLN A 36 -10.17 -15.45 -4.94
CA GLN A 36 -10.37 -15.47 -6.40
C GLN A 36 -11.44 -14.47 -6.86
N THR A 37 -12.42 -14.15 -6.02
CA THR A 37 -13.54 -13.27 -6.37
C THR A 37 -13.69 -12.18 -5.32
N ILE A 38 -13.81 -10.93 -5.77
CA ILE A 38 -14.04 -9.76 -4.91
C ILE A 38 -15.28 -9.03 -5.42
N THR A 39 -16.28 -8.84 -4.56
CA THR A 39 -17.47 -8.07 -4.94
C THR A 39 -17.20 -6.58 -4.75
N ILE A 40 -17.30 -5.79 -5.83
CA ILE A 40 -17.21 -4.33 -5.76
C ILE A 40 -18.63 -3.76 -5.70
N ARG A 41 -18.91 -2.87 -4.75
CA ARG A 41 -20.15 -2.08 -4.82
C ARG A 41 -19.92 -0.92 -5.78
N SER A 42 -20.80 -0.73 -6.77
CA SER A 42 -20.76 0.44 -7.66
C SER A 42 -20.74 1.72 -6.82
N GLN A 43 -19.92 2.70 -7.24
CA GLN A 43 -19.82 4.01 -6.59
C GLN A 43 -20.99 4.94 -6.96
N THR A 44 -21.87 4.51 -7.87
CA THR A 44 -23.02 5.28 -8.32
C THR A 44 -24.28 4.91 -7.53
N ALA A 45 -24.93 5.91 -6.92
CA ALA A 45 -26.17 5.69 -6.18
C ALA A 45 -27.28 5.16 -7.12
N GLY A 46 -27.74 3.93 -6.88
CA GLY A 46 -28.86 3.30 -7.61
C GLY A 46 -28.47 2.12 -8.52
N GLU A 47 -27.19 1.84 -8.71
CA GLU A 47 -26.74 0.64 -9.43
C GLU A 47 -26.60 -0.57 -8.51
N GLN A 48 -26.96 -1.75 -9.03
CA GLN A 48 -26.75 -3.01 -8.33
C GLN A 48 -25.25 -3.24 -8.10
N PRO A 49 -24.84 -3.85 -6.97
CA PRO A 49 -23.45 -4.25 -6.75
C PRO A 49 -22.94 -5.07 -7.96
N VAL A 50 -21.82 -4.67 -8.54
CA VAL A 50 -21.22 -5.38 -9.66
C VAL A 50 -20.20 -6.36 -9.09
N GLN A 51 -20.46 -7.66 -9.23
CA GLN A 51 -19.41 -8.64 -9.01
C GLN A 51 -18.37 -8.46 -10.12
N VAL A 52 -17.22 -7.89 -9.80
CA VAL A 52 -16.10 -7.79 -10.71
C VAL A 52 -15.14 -8.91 -10.35
N GLU A 53 -14.80 -9.76 -11.31
CA GLU A 53 -13.70 -10.70 -11.16
C GLU A 53 -12.38 -9.91 -11.21
N VAL A 54 -11.99 -9.29 -10.09
CA VAL A 54 -10.80 -8.42 -10.02
C VAL A 54 -9.50 -9.23 -10.12
N VAL A 55 -9.53 -10.51 -9.77
CA VAL A 55 -8.32 -11.30 -9.54
C VAL A 55 -8.31 -12.52 -10.46
N ASN A 56 -7.61 -12.38 -11.56
CA ASN A 56 -7.36 -13.47 -12.51
C ASN A 56 -6.03 -14.19 -12.21
N GLU A 57 -5.77 -15.29 -12.92
CA GLU A 57 -4.51 -16.02 -12.84
C GLU A 57 -3.28 -15.11 -13.05
N HIS A 58 -3.41 -14.06 -13.85
CA HIS A 58 -2.34 -13.10 -14.10
C HIS A 58 -1.92 -12.34 -12.82
N THR A 59 -2.87 -11.94 -11.97
CA THR A 59 -2.57 -11.27 -10.70
C THR A 59 -1.74 -12.16 -9.77
N TYR A 60 -2.14 -13.42 -9.61
CA TYR A 60 -1.38 -14.34 -8.76
C TYR A 60 -0.08 -14.79 -9.39
N SER A 61 0.00 -14.89 -10.72
CA SER A 61 1.26 -15.10 -11.43
C SER A 61 2.23 -13.95 -11.16
N GLN A 62 1.75 -12.69 -11.17
CA GLN A 62 2.55 -11.53 -10.83
C GLN A 62 3.04 -11.57 -9.37
N ILE A 63 2.14 -11.83 -8.41
CA ILE A 63 2.50 -11.99 -7.00
C ILE A 63 3.54 -13.10 -6.81
N GLN A 64 3.39 -14.21 -7.55
CA GLN A 64 4.33 -15.32 -7.52
C GLN A 64 5.70 -14.94 -8.10
N ASN A 65 5.74 -14.32 -9.28
CA ASN A 65 6.96 -14.04 -10.01
C ASN A 65 7.76 -12.87 -9.42
N ILE A 66 7.06 -11.84 -8.90
CA ILE A 66 7.69 -10.61 -8.39
C ILE A 66 7.89 -10.70 -6.87
N GLY A 67 6.85 -11.11 -6.15
CA GLY A 67 6.85 -11.14 -4.68
C GLY A 67 7.23 -12.49 -4.08
N ASN A 68 7.60 -13.48 -4.89
CA ASN A 68 7.79 -14.87 -4.46
C ASN A 68 6.57 -15.41 -3.67
N GLY A 69 5.37 -15.09 -4.17
CA GLY A 69 4.10 -15.50 -3.56
C GLY A 69 3.64 -14.61 -2.41
N ARG A 70 4.34 -13.51 -2.12
CA ARG A 70 4.01 -12.58 -1.03
C ARG A 70 3.69 -11.20 -1.56
N VAL A 71 2.84 -10.49 -0.82
CA VAL A 71 2.64 -9.05 -0.96
C VAL A 71 3.27 -8.38 0.25
N GLU A 72 4.11 -7.37 0.01
CA GLU A 72 4.67 -6.53 1.06
C GLU A 72 4.25 -5.08 0.82
N ALA A 73 4.22 -4.31 1.91
CA ALA A 73 3.80 -2.93 1.90
C ALA A 73 4.75 -2.10 2.78
N ARG A 74 4.98 -0.86 2.37
CA ARG A 74 5.77 0.15 3.09
C ARG A 74 5.04 1.48 2.98
N ILE A 75 5.06 2.32 4.01
CA ILE A 75 4.67 3.72 3.85
C ILE A 75 5.92 4.50 3.45
N ALA A 76 5.84 5.34 2.43
CA ALA A 76 7.01 6.01 1.86
C ALA A 76 6.94 7.53 2.00
N GLY A 77 8.11 8.18 1.87
CA GLY A 77 8.17 9.60 1.55
C GLY A 77 7.76 10.53 2.67
N GLY A 78 6.88 11.49 2.35
CA GLY A 78 6.59 12.67 3.18
C GLY A 78 6.14 12.31 4.59
N TRP A 79 5.25 11.32 4.71
CA TRP A 79 4.74 10.87 6.00
C TRP A 79 5.87 10.38 6.92
N VAL A 80 6.81 9.58 6.41
CA VAL A 80 7.92 9.03 7.21
C VAL A 80 8.83 10.16 7.72
N ARG A 81 9.18 11.09 6.83
CA ARG A 81 9.96 12.30 7.18
C ARG A 81 9.25 13.09 8.26
N ASP A 82 7.97 13.39 8.07
CA ASP A 82 7.24 14.29 8.95
C ASP A 82 7.08 13.67 10.34
N LYS A 83 6.89 12.34 10.43
CA LYS A 83 6.93 11.61 11.71
C LYS A 83 8.29 11.66 12.40
N LEU A 84 9.39 11.54 11.67
CA LEU A 84 10.74 11.70 12.25
C LEU A 84 10.98 13.11 12.78
N LEU A 85 10.29 14.11 12.22
CA LEU A 85 10.35 15.51 12.65
C LEU A 85 9.29 15.89 13.70
N ASN A 86 8.52 14.91 14.21
CA ASN A 86 7.38 15.13 15.12
C ASN A 86 6.34 16.12 14.55
N LYS A 87 6.03 15.99 13.25
CA LYS A 87 4.98 16.74 12.56
C LYS A 87 3.84 15.81 12.18
N ASP A 88 2.64 16.38 12.10
CA ASP A 88 1.47 15.69 11.59
C ASP A 88 1.53 15.55 10.07
N SER A 89 0.97 14.47 9.55
CA SER A 89 0.86 14.17 8.12
C SER A 89 -0.37 13.30 7.89
N ASP A 90 -1.24 13.72 6.98
CA ASP A 90 -2.54 13.08 6.74
C ASP A 90 -2.57 12.20 5.48
N ASP A 91 -1.49 12.27 4.68
CA ASP A 91 -1.34 11.56 3.41
C ASP A 91 -0.35 10.40 3.57
N LEU A 92 -0.79 9.17 3.24
CA LEU A 92 0.02 7.97 3.37
C LEU A 92 0.22 7.30 2.00
N ASP A 93 1.44 7.45 1.46
CA ASP A 93 1.88 6.74 0.27
C ASP A 93 2.24 5.28 0.61
N VAL A 94 1.33 4.35 0.37
CA VAL A 94 1.52 2.91 0.59
C VAL A 94 2.15 2.28 -0.64
N SER A 95 3.45 1.99 -0.57
CA SER A 95 4.25 1.36 -1.60
C SER A 95 4.18 -0.17 -1.54
N LEU A 96 3.77 -0.81 -2.65
CA LEU A 96 3.46 -2.24 -2.76
C LEU A 96 4.48 -2.98 -3.63
N SER A 97 4.88 -4.18 -3.20
CA SER A 97 5.95 -4.94 -3.86
C SER A 97 5.54 -5.71 -5.12
N SER A 98 4.33 -6.29 -5.15
CA SER A 98 4.01 -7.34 -6.13
C SER A 98 2.58 -7.31 -6.68
N THR A 99 1.80 -6.29 -6.31
CA THR A 99 0.43 -6.07 -6.79
C THR A 99 0.22 -4.59 -7.09
N THR A 100 -0.65 -4.25 -8.06
CA THR A 100 -0.97 -2.85 -8.40
C THR A 100 -1.75 -2.20 -7.27
N GLY A 101 -1.70 -0.87 -7.19
CA GLY A 101 -2.45 -0.12 -6.18
C GLY A 101 -3.96 -0.35 -6.31
N PHE A 102 -4.47 -0.37 -7.54
CA PHE A 102 -5.86 -0.69 -7.82
C PHE A 102 -6.26 -2.08 -7.31
N THR A 103 -5.49 -3.11 -7.62
CA THR A 103 -5.79 -4.48 -7.17
C THR A 103 -5.68 -4.61 -5.64
N PHE A 104 -4.69 -3.96 -5.02
CA PHE A 104 -4.56 -3.97 -3.56
C PHE A 104 -5.74 -3.29 -2.86
N ALA A 105 -6.23 -2.16 -3.37
CA ALA A 105 -7.40 -1.48 -2.81
C ALA A 105 -8.63 -2.40 -2.78
N HIS A 106 -8.79 -3.25 -3.80
CA HIS A 106 -9.84 -4.26 -3.84
C HIS A 106 -9.61 -5.39 -2.83
N PHE A 107 -8.38 -5.89 -2.70
CA PHE A 107 -8.06 -6.87 -1.67
C PHE A 107 -8.29 -6.32 -0.26
N LEU A 108 -7.95 -5.06 -0.02
CA LEU A 108 -8.22 -4.37 1.24
C LEU A 108 -9.71 -4.32 1.53
N ALA A 109 -10.54 -3.93 0.55
CA ALA A 109 -11.99 -3.94 0.70
C ALA A 109 -12.55 -5.35 0.99
N ALA A 110 -12.02 -6.36 0.30
CA ALA A 110 -12.40 -7.76 0.51
C ALA A 110 -12.01 -8.26 1.90
N TYR A 111 -10.79 -7.95 2.35
CA TYR A 111 -10.30 -8.30 3.68
C TYR A 111 -11.17 -7.65 4.76
N LEU A 112 -11.48 -6.37 4.65
CA LEU A 112 -12.32 -5.64 5.60
C LEU A 112 -13.77 -6.17 5.64
N ALA A 113 -14.25 -6.78 4.56
CA ALA A 113 -15.54 -7.46 4.50
C ALA A 113 -15.49 -8.94 4.91
N SER A 114 -14.31 -9.49 5.20
CA SER A 114 -14.12 -10.91 5.45
C SER A 114 -14.45 -11.31 6.90
N PRO A 115 -14.84 -12.59 7.14
CA PRO A 115 -14.95 -13.12 8.49
C PRO A 115 -13.66 -13.01 9.30
N GLN A 116 -12.50 -13.10 8.65
CA GLN A 116 -11.18 -12.99 9.27
C GLN A 116 -10.99 -11.62 9.91
N PHE A 117 -11.36 -10.54 9.22
CA PHE A 117 -11.32 -9.20 9.81
C PHE A 117 -12.35 -9.09 10.94
N ALA A 118 -13.59 -9.54 10.73
CA ALA A 118 -14.66 -9.44 11.73
C ALA A 118 -14.34 -10.14 13.05
N GLN A 119 -13.48 -11.18 13.02
CA GLN A 119 -13.02 -11.92 14.20
C GLN A 119 -11.69 -11.41 14.78
N SER A 120 -11.08 -10.40 14.16
CA SER A 120 -9.80 -9.83 14.62
C SER A 120 -9.98 -8.80 15.73
N ASP A 121 -8.95 -8.60 16.56
CA ASP A 121 -8.94 -7.54 17.57
C ASP A 121 -9.07 -6.13 16.95
N LEU A 122 -8.69 -5.98 15.67
CA LEU A 122 -8.85 -4.73 14.93
C LEU A 122 -10.31 -4.39 14.72
N ALA A 123 -11.18 -5.35 14.42
CA ALA A 123 -12.62 -5.10 14.24
C ALA A 123 -13.32 -4.63 15.53
N ALA A 124 -12.74 -4.87 16.70
CA ALA A 124 -13.22 -4.31 17.96
C ALA A 124 -12.81 -2.85 18.16
N ARG A 125 -11.66 -2.44 17.62
CA ARG A 125 -11.12 -1.07 17.70
C ARG A 125 -11.61 -0.18 16.55
N ILE A 126 -11.91 -0.79 15.44
CA ILE A 126 -12.26 -0.15 14.19
C ILE A 126 -13.75 -0.40 13.97
N PRO A 127 -14.61 0.63 14.03
CA PRO A 127 -16.00 0.48 13.65
C PRO A 127 -16.01 -0.16 12.27
N SER A 128 -16.70 -1.30 12.12
CA SER A 128 -16.76 -2.03 10.86
C SER A 128 -16.94 -1.01 9.75
N PRO A 129 -16.00 -0.91 8.79
CA PRO A 129 -16.12 0.05 7.73
C PRO A 129 -17.44 -0.28 7.03
N THR A 130 -18.49 0.51 7.32
CA THR A 130 -19.66 0.50 6.46
C THR A 130 -19.11 0.65 5.06
N THR A 131 -19.66 -0.05 4.09
CA THR A 131 -19.08 -0.12 2.72
C THR A 131 -18.91 1.27 2.08
N SER A 132 -19.47 2.31 2.71
CA SER A 132 -19.28 3.74 2.53
C SER A 132 -17.98 4.37 3.07
N SER A 133 -17.16 3.74 3.93
CA SER A 133 -15.92 4.34 4.45
C SER A 133 -14.75 4.13 3.50
N ILE A 134 -14.68 2.99 2.79
CA ILE A 134 -13.91 2.86 1.54
C ILE A 134 -14.70 3.59 0.45
N ALA A 135 -14.91 4.89 0.65
CA ALA A 135 -15.95 5.66 -0.01
C ALA A 135 -15.73 5.78 -1.52
N LYS A 136 -14.46 5.71 -1.94
CA LYS A 136 -14.01 5.88 -3.32
C LYS A 136 -12.70 5.10 -3.48
N ILE A 137 -12.72 4.08 -4.32
CA ILE A 137 -11.51 3.53 -4.95
C ILE A 137 -11.50 4.14 -6.35
N ALA A 138 -10.66 5.15 -6.57
CA ALA A 138 -10.51 5.74 -7.89
C ALA A 138 -9.18 5.28 -8.48
N ALA A 139 -9.21 4.68 -9.67
CA ALA A 139 -8.00 4.52 -10.46
C ALA A 139 -7.50 5.91 -10.84
N ASN A 140 -6.20 6.16 -10.76
CA ASN A 140 -5.60 7.44 -11.13
C ASN A 140 -4.69 7.31 -12.38
N PRO A 141 -5.29 7.22 -13.59
CA PRO A 141 -4.53 7.03 -14.82
C PRO A 141 -3.60 8.20 -15.18
N GLU A 142 -3.86 9.42 -14.66
CA GLU A 142 -2.96 10.57 -14.87
C GLU A 142 -1.63 10.41 -14.13
N GLN A 143 -1.62 9.74 -12.96
CA GLN A 143 -0.42 9.46 -12.19
C GLN A 143 0.37 8.25 -12.70
N SER A 144 -0.25 7.34 -13.46
CA SER A 144 0.41 6.12 -13.94
C SER A 144 -0.01 5.73 -15.36
N LYS A 145 0.87 5.96 -16.34
CA LYS A 145 0.66 5.40 -17.70
C LYS A 145 0.91 3.90 -17.80
N ASN A 146 1.52 3.28 -16.77
CA ASN A 146 1.98 1.87 -16.80
C ASN A 146 1.68 1.02 -15.53
N LEU A 147 1.31 1.61 -14.39
CA LEU A 147 1.16 0.90 -13.09
C LEU A 147 -0.01 1.47 -12.29
N GLU A 148 -1.19 0.89 -12.43
CA GLU A 148 -2.45 1.41 -11.88
C GLU A 148 -2.38 1.70 -10.37
N THR A 149 -2.41 2.98 -10.00
CA THR A 149 -2.53 3.45 -8.62
C THR A 149 -3.99 3.56 -8.19
N ALA A 150 -4.23 3.57 -6.88
CA ALA A 150 -5.55 3.83 -6.33
C ALA A 150 -5.49 4.60 -5.02
N THR A 151 -6.43 5.51 -4.84
CA THR A 151 -6.64 6.21 -3.57
C THR A 151 -7.80 5.57 -2.82
N ALA A 152 -7.67 5.42 -1.50
CA ALA A 152 -8.74 5.02 -0.59
C ALA A 152 -8.75 5.89 0.65
N ASN A 153 -9.93 6.20 1.17
CA ASN A 153 -10.06 6.81 2.49
C ASN A 153 -10.37 5.71 3.51
N VAL A 154 -9.60 5.62 4.59
CA VAL A 154 -9.81 4.62 5.64
C VAL A 154 -9.49 5.26 6.99
N PHE A 155 -10.44 5.21 7.92
CA PHE A 155 -10.32 5.82 9.27
C PHE A 155 -10.04 7.33 9.25
N GLY A 156 -10.53 8.04 8.22
CA GLY A 156 -10.28 9.47 8.04
C GLY A 156 -8.89 9.79 7.48
N LEU A 157 -8.07 8.78 7.20
CA LEU A 157 -6.77 8.92 6.54
C LEU A 157 -6.91 8.69 5.04
N SER A 158 -6.21 9.51 4.25
CA SER A 158 -6.08 9.32 2.80
C SER A 158 -4.92 8.37 2.54
N LEU A 159 -5.18 7.30 1.79
CA LEU A 159 -4.19 6.29 1.43
C LEU A 159 -4.02 6.28 -0.08
N ASP A 160 -2.80 6.49 -0.54
CA ASP A 160 -2.43 6.33 -1.94
C ASP A 160 -1.63 5.05 -2.11
N PHE A 161 -2.22 4.07 -2.79
CA PHE A 161 -1.56 2.81 -3.11
C PHE A 161 -0.74 2.97 -4.38
N VAL A 162 0.57 2.88 -4.22
CA VAL A 162 1.56 3.01 -5.28
C VAL A 162 2.42 1.77 -5.37
N ASN A 163 3.02 1.55 -6.53
CA ASN A 163 3.96 0.44 -6.71
C ASN A 163 5.37 0.86 -6.32
N LEU A 164 6.15 -0.09 -5.79
CA LEU A 164 7.59 0.02 -5.84
C LEU A 164 8.01 -0.03 -7.31
N ARG A 165 8.70 1.02 -7.76
CA ARG A 165 9.05 1.19 -9.17
C ARG A 165 10.54 1.01 -9.40
N LYS A 166 10.83 0.31 -10.50
CA LYS A 166 12.10 0.39 -11.19
C LYS A 166 11.91 1.26 -12.41
N GLU A 167 12.81 2.21 -12.60
CA GLU A 167 12.81 3.13 -13.73
C GLU A 167 14.04 2.89 -14.59
N VAL A 168 13.83 2.73 -15.90
CA VAL A 168 14.89 2.63 -16.91
C VAL A 168 14.76 3.81 -17.85
N TYR A 169 15.81 4.64 -17.92
CA TYR A 169 15.88 5.79 -18.82
C TYR A 169 16.63 5.37 -20.09
N GLU A 170 15.95 5.42 -21.23
CA GLU A 170 16.55 5.12 -22.54
C GLU A 170 16.79 6.40 -23.33
N GLY A 171 18.03 6.64 -23.77
CA GLY A 171 18.39 7.86 -24.52
C GLY A 171 18.27 9.15 -23.70
N ASP A 172 17.92 10.25 -24.35
CA ASP A 172 17.83 11.60 -23.75
C ASP A 172 16.42 11.96 -23.22
N THR A 173 15.48 11.01 -23.15
CA THR A 173 14.15 11.29 -22.62
C THR A 173 14.15 11.34 -21.08
N ARG A 174 13.40 12.29 -20.52
CA ARG A 174 13.12 12.36 -19.08
C ARG A 174 11.95 11.47 -18.64
N ILE A 175 11.38 10.69 -19.55
CA ILE A 175 10.27 9.78 -19.27
C ILE A 175 10.84 8.35 -19.22
N PRO A 176 10.92 7.71 -18.03
CA PRO A 176 11.44 6.36 -17.91
C PRO A 176 10.41 5.31 -18.31
N ILE A 177 10.91 4.15 -18.71
CA ILE A 177 10.14 2.91 -18.75
C ILE A 177 10.02 2.41 -17.30
N MET A 178 8.78 2.18 -16.86
CA MET A 178 8.48 1.76 -15.48
C MET A 178 8.14 0.27 -15.42
N SER A 179 8.69 -0.42 -14.42
CA SER A 179 8.28 -1.77 -14.04
C SER A 179 8.20 -1.87 -12.51
N PHE A 180 7.70 -3.00 -12.01
CA PHE A 180 7.88 -3.33 -10.59
C PHE A 180 9.36 -3.34 -10.23
N GLY A 181 9.68 -2.78 -9.07
CA GLY A 181 11.01 -2.70 -8.52
C GLY A 181 11.06 -3.16 -7.07
N THR A 182 12.29 -3.32 -6.57
CA THR A 182 12.55 -3.52 -5.14
C THR A 182 12.40 -2.22 -4.35
N ALA A 183 12.28 -2.31 -3.02
CA ALA A 183 12.23 -1.12 -2.17
C ALA A 183 13.49 -0.25 -2.32
N LYS A 184 14.65 -0.89 -2.55
CA LYS A 184 15.90 -0.19 -2.80
C LYS A 184 15.91 0.55 -4.13
N GLU A 185 15.48 -0.10 -5.22
CA GLU A 185 15.37 0.55 -6.53
C GLU A 185 14.38 1.73 -6.49
N ASP A 186 13.26 1.59 -5.75
CA ASP A 186 12.33 2.71 -5.56
C ASP A 186 12.93 3.85 -4.71
N ALA A 187 13.78 3.53 -3.74
CA ALA A 187 14.50 4.53 -2.95
C ALA A 187 15.47 5.34 -3.81
N GLU A 188 16.26 4.64 -4.64
CA GLU A 188 17.34 5.20 -5.46
C GLU A 188 16.83 6.11 -6.59
N ARG A 189 15.60 5.90 -7.07
CA ARG A 189 14.99 6.78 -8.09
C ARG A 189 14.39 8.08 -7.52
N ARG A 190 14.34 8.26 -6.20
CA ARG A 190 13.73 9.45 -5.58
C ARG A 190 14.74 10.59 -5.52
N ASP A 191 14.27 11.80 -5.77
CA ASP A 191 15.14 12.97 -5.93
C ASP A 191 15.92 13.36 -4.68
N ILE A 192 15.34 13.14 -3.48
CA ILE A 192 15.97 13.52 -2.20
C ILE A 192 15.90 12.40 -1.16
N THR A 193 16.98 12.23 -0.40
CA THR A 193 17.18 11.13 0.57
C THR A 193 16.14 11.12 1.68
N ILE A 194 15.73 12.29 2.18
CA ILE A 194 14.73 12.34 3.25
C ILE A 194 13.33 11.87 2.78
N ASN A 195 13.07 11.89 1.46
CA ASN A 195 11.84 11.36 0.87
C ASN A 195 12.00 9.92 0.35
N SER A 196 13.20 9.32 0.45
CA SER A 196 13.44 7.91 0.10
C SER A 196 13.34 6.95 1.29
N LEU A 197 13.02 7.48 2.47
CA LEU A 197 12.76 6.68 3.66
C LEU A 197 11.44 5.91 3.54
N PHE A 198 11.45 4.69 4.05
CA PHE A 198 10.27 3.86 4.18
C PHE A 198 9.99 3.54 5.65
N TYR A 199 8.72 3.37 5.98
CA TYR A 199 8.28 2.68 7.18
C TYR A 199 7.71 1.32 6.77
N ASN A 200 8.37 0.24 7.17
CA ASN A 200 7.94 -1.10 6.86
C ASN A 200 6.85 -1.55 7.84
N VAL A 201 5.63 -1.72 7.34
CA VAL A 201 4.47 -2.09 8.18
C VAL A 201 4.57 -3.49 8.76
N HIS A 202 5.47 -4.34 8.26
CA HIS A 202 5.69 -5.71 8.72
C HIS A 202 6.69 -5.78 9.87
N THR A 203 7.71 -4.93 9.86
CA THR A 203 8.76 -4.89 10.89
C THR A 203 8.59 -3.75 11.89
N GLU A 204 7.69 -2.80 11.61
CA GLU A 204 7.50 -1.56 12.37
C GLU A 204 8.78 -0.70 12.46
N GLN A 205 9.63 -0.77 11.44
CA GLN A 205 10.91 -0.08 11.40
C GLN A 205 10.98 0.90 10.24
N VAL A 206 11.70 2.00 10.47
CA VAL A 206 12.14 2.90 9.41
C VAL A 206 13.31 2.25 8.68
N GLU A 207 13.21 2.19 7.36
CA GLU A 207 14.23 1.69 6.45
C GLU A 207 14.82 2.87 5.67
N ASP A 208 16.13 3.09 5.83
CA ASP A 208 16.95 3.85 4.89
C ASP A 208 17.71 2.85 4.00
N LEU A 209 17.29 2.77 2.75
CA LEU A 209 17.86 1.85 1.77
C LEU A 209 18.90 2.52 0.87
N THR A 210 19.12 3.83 1.04
CA THR A 210 20.12 4.61 0.31
C THR A 210 21.44 4.69 1.07
N GLY A 211 21.40 4.62 2.41
CA GLY A 211 22.58 4.63 3.26
C GLY A 211 23.35 5.95 3.21
N MET A 212 22.64 7.05 2.95
CA MET A 212 23.19 8.39 2.75
C MET A 212 22.90 9.32 3.93
#